data_AF-A0A0Q6MAP6-F1
#
_entry.id   AF-A0A0Q6MAP6-F1
#
_cell.length_a   1.000
_cell.length_b   1.000
_cell.length_c   1.000
_cell.angle_alpha   90.00
_cell.angle_beta   90.00
_cell.angle_gamma   90.00
#
_symmetry.space_group_name_H-M   'P 1'
#
loop_
_entity.id
_entity.type
_entity.pdbx_description
1 polymer ?
#
loop_
_entity_poly.entity_id
_entity_poly.type
_entity_poly.pdbx_seq_one_letter_code
_entity_poly.pdbx_strand_id
1 'polypeptide(L)'
;MGPPGEPLRQFSQRAVVERESYKVRDDDFVMTLQIKEIKARKRVLRVVFSAPGIPDKNAQLKEGESPIVMLGARQYSLQVHDFRSLKGNDVAIISLAKV
;
A
#
# COMPACT_ATOMS: atom_id res chain seq x y z
N MET A 1 -17.93 -11.21 34.09
CA MET A 1 -16.60 -11.48 33.49
C MET A 1 -16.86 -11.98 32.09
N GLY A 2 -16.63 -11.16 31.06
CA GLY A 2 -16.78 -11.56 29.65
C GLY A 2 -15.56 -12.37 29.19
N PRO A 3 -15.71 -13.26 28.20
CA PRO A 3 -14.61 -14.12 27.75
C PRO A 3 -13.47 -13.29 27.17
N PRO A 4 -12.22 -13.78 27.28
CA PRO A 4 -11.03 -13.06 26.86
C PRO A 4 -11.15 -12.71 25.37
N GLY A 5 -11.02 -11.42 25.07
CA GLY A 5 -11.17 -10.87 23.73
C GLY A 5 -10.34 -11.66 22.73
N GLU A 6 -11.01 -12.18 21.71
CA GLU A 6 -10.38 -12.88 20.60
C GLU A 6 -9.21 -12.05 20.05
N PRO A 7 -8.05 -12.67 19.77
CA PRO A 7 -6.90 -11.94 19.27
C PRO A 7 -7.26 -11.20 17.99
N LEU A 8 -6.95 -9.90 17.97
CA LEU A 8 -7.02 -9.03 16.80
C LEU A 8 -6.44 -9.78 15.60
N ARG A 9 -7.27 -10.02 14.58
CA ARG A 9 -6.88 -10.72 13.36
C ARG A 9 -5.60 -10.10 12.81
N GLN A 10 -4.49 -10.80 12.97
CA GLN A 10 -3.22 -10.44 12.37
C GLN A 10 -3.37 -10.63 10.86
N PHE A 11 -3.51 -9.54 10.12
CA PHE A 11 -3.63 -9.58 8.67
C PHE A 11 -2.26 -9.95 8.06
N SER A 12 -1.91 -11.24 8.05
CA SER A 12 -0.83 -11.76 7.20
C SER A 12 -1.38 -12.15 5.83
N GLN A 13 -1.97 -11.19 5.10
CA GLN A 13 -2.25 -11.45 3.69
C GLN A 13 -0.95 -11.25 2.91
N ARG A 14 -0.28 -12.37 2.58
CA ARG A 14 0.48 -12.44 1.33
C ARG A 14 -0.52 -12.30 0.19
N ALA A 15 -0.85 -11.05 -0.13
CA ALA A 15 -1.78 -10.73 -1.17
C ALA A 15 -1.03 -10.85 -2.51
N VAL A 16 -1.28 -11.94 -3.24
CA VAL A 16 -1.00 -11.98 -4.68
C VAL A 16 -2.25 -11.39 -5.34
N VAL A 17 -2.16 -10.16 -5.85
CA VAL A 17 -3.35 -9.36 -6.16
C VAL A 17 -3.39 -8.96 -7.63
N GLU A 18 -4.43 -9.43 -8.31
CA GLU A 18 -4.82 -9.05 -9.68
C GLU A 18 -5.74 -7.80 -9.72
N ARG A 19 -6.06 -7.19 -8.56
CA ARG A 19 -6.86 -5.95 -8.46
C ARG A 19 -5.98 -4.75 -8.10
N GLU A 20 -5.75 -3.87 -9.07
CA GLU A 20 -4.83 -2.73 -9.03
C GLU A 20 -5.20 -1.61 -8.02
N SER A 21 -6.26 -1.73 -7.22
CA SER A 21 -6.63 -0.68 -6.25
C SER A 21 -7.03 -1.23 -4.88
N TYR A 22 -6.56 -0.56 -3.83
CA TYR A 22 -6.76 -0.93 -2.43
C TYR A 22 -7.40 0.24 -1.70
N LYS A 23 -8.55 -0.01 -1.06
CA LYS A 23 -9.13 0.97 -0.15
C LYS A 23 -8.50 0.81 1.23
N VAL A 24 -7.95 1.89 1.75
CA VAL A 24 -7.38 1.97 3.08
C VAL A 24 -8.27 2.88 3.89
N ARG A 25 -8.72 2.39 5.05
CA ARG A 25 -9.54 3.14 6.00
C ARG A 25 -8.69 3.46 7.21
N ASP A 26 -8.69 4.73 7.59
CA ASP A 26 -7.99 5.28 8.76
C ASP A 26 -8.96 6.18 9.52
N ASP A 27 -9.48 5.73 10.67
CA ASP A 27 -10.48 6.44 11.46
C ASP A 27 -11.69 6.92 10.61
N ASP A 28 -11.79 8.23 10.37
CA ASP A 28 -12.79 8.94 9.59
C ASP A 28 -12.41 9.14 8.10
N PHE A 29 -11.22 8.68 7.72
CA PHE A 29 -10.61 8.91 6.41
C PHE A 29 -10.59 7.64 5.56
N VAL A 30 -10.97 7.77 4.29
CA VAL A 30 -10.88 6.70 3.30
C VAL A 30 -10.00 7.16 2.15
N MET A 31 -8.90 6.44 1.92
CA MET A 31 -8.09 6.61 0.73
C MET A 31 -8.09 5.36 -0.14
N THR A 32 -7.74 5.55 -1.40
CA THR A 32 -7.50 4.49 -2.37
C THR A 32 -6.04 4.54 -2.80
N LEU A 33 -5.32 3.44 -2.67
CA LEU A 33 -4.01 3.21 -3.25
C LEU A 33 -4.18 2.45 -4.56
N GLN A 34 -3.86 3.07 -5.69
CA GLN A 34 -3.88 2.45 -7.00
C GLN A 34 -2.46 2.11 -7.46
N ILE A 35 -2.20 0.86 -7.81
CA ILE A 35 -0.97 0.43 -8.48
C ILE A 35 -1.11 0.73 -9.97
N LYS A 36 -0.23 1.58 -10.50
CA LYS A 36 -0.19 1.92 -11.94
C LYS A 36 0.80 1.08 -12.71
N GLU A 37 1.89 0.68 -12.08
CA GLU A 37 2.95 -0.09 -12.74
C GLU A 37 3.78 -0.84 -11.71
N ILE A 38 4.09 -2.11 -12.01
CA ILE A 38 5.14 -2.88 -11.33
C ILE A 38 6.12 -3.34 -12.40
N LYS A 39 7.40 -2.99 -12.24
CA LYS A 39 8.51 -3.47 -13.07
C LYS A 39 9.52 -4.16 -12.15
N ALA A 40 9.35 -5.46 -11.93
CA ALA A 40 10.18 -6.22 -10.99
C ALA A 40 11.65 -6.23 -11.44
N ARG A 41 11.90 -6.37 -12.75
CA ARG A 41 13.27 -6.32 -13.32
C ARG A 41 13.97 -4.98 -13.07
N LYS A 42 13.21 -3.87 -13.06
CA LYS A 42 13.75 -2.53 -12.79
C LYS A 42 13.65 -2.14 -11.31
N ARG A 43 13.03 -3.00 -10.48
CA ARG A 43 12.69 -2.73 -9.07
C ARG A 43 11.97 -1.40 -8.91
N VAL A 44 10.94 -1.18 -9.73
CA VAL A 44 10.12 0.05 -9.71
C VAL A 44 8.66 -0.29 -9.50
N LEU A 45 8.03 0.40 -8.55
CA LEU A 45 6.60 0.43 -8.30
C LEU A 45 6.09 1.86 -8.52
N ARG A 46 5.00 2.03 -9.28
CA ARG A 46 4.29 3.31 -9.38
C ARG A 46 2.91 3.16 -8.81
N VAL A 47 2.55 4.09 -7.93
CA VAL A 47 1.25 4.13 -7.27
C VAL A 47 0.65 5.54 -7.31
N VAL A 48 -0.67 5.59 -7.19
CA VAL A 48 -1.44 6.81 -7.00
C VAL A 48 -2.26 6.66 -5.73
N PHE A 49 -2.19 7.67 -4.87
CA PHE A 49 -3.02 7.80 -3.69
C PHE A 49 -4.12 8.81 -3.98
N SER A 50 -5.37 8.41 -3.76
CA SER A 50 -6.55 9.23 -4.01
C SER A 50 -7.42 9.24 -2.76
N ALA A 51 -8.01 10.39 -2.42
CA ALA A 51 -8.98 10.50 -1.35
C ALA A 51 -10.06 11.55 -1.70
N PRO A 52 -11.29 11.40 -1.20
CA PRO A 52 -12.37 12.35 -1.49
C PRO A 52 -11.97 13.78 -1.09
N GLY A 53 -12.13 14.74 -2.02
CA GLY A 53 -11.81 16.15 -1.77
C GLY A 53 -10.32 16.48 -1.66
N ILE A 54 -9.42 15.52 -1.91
CA ILE A 54 -7.96 15.71 -1.86
C ILE A 54 -7.36 15.44 -3.25
N PRO A 55 -6.48 16.32 -3.76
CA PRO A 55 -5.77 16.06 -5.01
C PRO A 55 -4.93 14.77 -4.96
N ASP A 56 -4.99 13.99 -6.03
CA ASP A 56 -4.23 12.75 -6.15
C ASP A 56 -2.73 12.97 -5.95
N LYS A 57 -2.08 12.00 -5.28
CA LYS A 57 -0.63 11.98 -5.07
C LYS A 57 -0.02 10.77 -5.77
N ASN A 58 0.92 11.04 -6.67
CA ASN A 58 1.68 10.01 -7.34
C ASN A 58 2.94 9.70 -6.53
N ALA A 59 3.30 8.43 -6.41
CA ALA A 59 4.57 8.00 -5.86
C ALA A 59 5.21 6.94 -6.76
N GLN A 60 6.51 7.06 -6.97
CA GLN A 60 7.34 6.03 -7.58
C GLN A 60 8.33 5.56 -6.52
N LEU A 61 8.36 4.26 -6.28
CA LEU A 61 9.16 3.64 -5.23
C LEU A 61 10.08 2.58 -5.82
N LYS A 62 11.29 2.52 -5.26
CA LYS A 62 12.22 1.41 -5.41
C LYS A 62 12.27 0.57 -4.14
N GLU A 63 12.91 -0.58 -4.25
CA GLU A 63 13.12 -1.50 -3.13
C GLU A 63 13.91 -0.81 -2.01
N GLY A 64 13.42 -0.90 -0.77
CA GLY A 64 14.01 -0.24 0.39
C GLY A 64 13.64 1.24 0.56
N GLU A 65 12.97 1.87 -0.42
CA GLU A 65 12.46 3.24 -0.25
C GLU A 65 11.17 3.25 0.57
N SER A 66 11.01 4.29 1.40
CA SER A 66 9.86 4.51 2.26
C SER A 66 9.37 5.97 2.25
N PRO A 67 8.93 6.53 1.11
CA PRO A 67 8.47 7.91 1.04
C PRO A 67 7.27 8.17 1.96
N ILE A 68 7.25 9.37 2.54
CA ILE A 68 6.10 9.90 3.26
C ILE A 68 5.20 10.62 2.25
N VAL A 69 3.95 10.19 2.17
CA VAL A 69 2.92 10.74 1.30
C VAL A 69 1.92 11.53 2.15
N MET A 70 1.77 12.80 1.80
CA MET A 70 0.82 13.72 2.43
C MET A 70 -0.52 13.68 1.71
N LEU A 71 -1.58 13.27 2.41
CA LEU A 71 -2.97 13.32 1.93
C LEU A 71 -3.78 14.23 2.85
N GLY A 72 -3.93 15.49 2.44
CA GLY A 72 -4.48 16.53 3.30
C GLY A 72 -3.58 16.73 4.52
N ALA A 73 -4.13 16.58 5.72
CA ALA A 73 -3.38 16.65 6.98
C ALA A 73 -2.83 15.28 7.44
N ARG A 74 -3.08 14.19 6.71
CA ARG A 74 -2.66 12.83 7.08
C ARG A 74 -1.34 12.46 6.42
N GLN A 75 -0.49 11.76 7.17
CA GLN A 75 0.81 11.29 6.70
C GLN A 75 0.83 9.77 6.64
N TYR A 76 1.29 9.22 5.52
CA TYR A 76 1.46 7.79 5.35
C TYR A 76 2.85 7.47 4.82
N SER A 77 3.49 6.45 5.36
CA SER A 77 4.72 5.88 4.81
C SER A 77 4.38 4.62 4.02
N LEU A 78 4.76 4.60 2.74
CA LEU A 78 4.68 3.40 1.91
C LEU A 78 6.08 2.85 1.70
N GLN A 79 6.33 1.61 2.09
CA GLN A 79 7.62 0.94 1.92
C GLN A 79 7.50 -0.25 0.99
N VAL A 80 8.49 -0.42 0.10
CA VAL A 80 8.62 -1.61 -0.74
C VAL A 80 9.68 -2.55 -0.16
N HIS A 81 9.27 -3.78 0.15
CA HIS A 81 10.14 -4.80 0.75
C HIS A 81 10.87 -5.64 -0.30
N ASP A 82 10.20 -5.98 -1.39
CA ASP A 82 10.72 -6.94 -2.37
C ASP A 82 10.00 -6.80 -3.72
N PHE A 83 10.69 -7.16 -4.80
CA PHE A 83 10.13 -7.31 -6.14
C PHE A 83 10.37 -8.73 -6.66
N ARG A 84 9.32 -9.38 -7.15
CA ARG A 84 9.40 -10.73 -7.71
C ARG A 84 8.75 -10.78 -9.08
N SER A 85 9.36 -11.51 -10.00
CA SER A 85 8.72 -11.88 -11.26
C SER A 85 8.29 -13.34 -11.16
N LEU A 86 6.98 -13.59 -11.08
CA LEU A 86 6.39 -14.91 -10.88
C LEU A 86 5.63 -15.32 -12.13
N LYS A 87 6.15 -16.32 -12.85
CA LYS A 87 5.50 -16.90 -14.05
C LYS A 87 5.04 -15.85 -15.08
N GLY A 88 5.82 -14.80 -15.27
CA GLY A 88 5.52 -13.70 -16.20
C GLY A 88 4.79 -12.50 -15.59
N ASN A 89 4.39 -12.56 -14.31
CA ASN A 89 3.77 -11.46 -13.60
C ASN A 89 4.76 -10.78 -12.66
N ASP A 90 4.90 -9.46 -12.79
CA ASP A 90 5.71 -8.66 -11.88
C ASP A 90 4.90 -8.30 -10.63
N VAL A 91 5.46 -8.59 -9.46
CA VAL A 91 4.83 -8.44 -8.14
C VAL A 91 5.75 -7.62 -7.24
N ALA A 92 5.18 -6.77 -6.40
CA ALA A 92 5.88 -6.05 -5.34
C ALA A 92 5.26 -6.36 -3.99
N ILE A 93 6.09 -6.56 -2.97
CA ILE A 93 5.64 -6.70 -1.58
C ILE A 93 5.77 -5.33 -0.93
N ILE A 94 4.67 -4.79 -0.41
CA ILE A 94 4.61 -3.43 0.15
C ILE A 94 3.99 -3.43 1.54
N SER A 95 4.37 -2.46 2.35
CA SER A 95 3.67 -2.10 3.59
C SER A 95 3.32 -0.63 3.58
N LEU A 96 2.16 -0.31 4.13
CA LEU A 96 1.67 1.05 4.28
C LEU A 96 1.37 1.30 5.76
N ALA A 97 1.92 2.36 6.32
CA ALA A 97 1.74 2.75 7.71
C ALA A 97 1.29 4.22 7.81
N LYS A 98 0.45 4.53 8.80
CA LYS A 98 0.20 5.90 9.25
C LYS A 98 1.39 6.36 10.09
N VAL A 99 1.84 7.59 9.87
CA VAL A 99 2.94 8.23 10.62
C VAL A 99 2.36 9.17 11.67
#